data_AF-A0A3M3Y767-F1
#
_entry.id   AF-A0A3M3Y767-F1
#
_cell.length_a   1.000
_cell.length_b   1.000
_cell.length_c   1.000
_cell.angle_alpha   90.00
_cell.angle_beta   90.00
_cell.angle_gamma   90.00
#
_symmetry.space_group_name_H-M   'P 1'
#
loop_
_entity.id
_entity.type
_entity.pdbx_description
1 polymer ?
#
loop_
_entity_poly.entity_id
_entity_poly.type
_entity_poly.pdbx_seq_one_letter_code
_entity_poly.pdbx_strand_id
1 'polypeptide(L)'
;MFNSGRDIECFSPNKYFPIKSYRPSLHVSSTSAWSEGADMDSLERIAATPAAKTAYIQRAIRAASVEVRKNYPILQRQSAIGAGILCFALLGMTVSAVLYINQVIPWWVCILANAFFASLTHELEHDLIHYMYFRKNRIAHNLMLGLAWLARPTTINPWVRRQHHFNHHKFSGTEADLEERTLSNGTPWGVLRFFMICDLMLSTSVMIAREAGWKNKVRLLLAGAKAYVPLTVLSWSMWYVFLVFHTVDYFNGAPGLYAATHGLSALVAVMNTLVVVLIAPNVLRSFCLHFIT
;
A
#
# COMPACT_ATOMS: atom_id res chain seq x y z
N MET A 1 -10.24 -18.86 -44.21
CA MET A 1 -11.62 -19.18 -43.83
C MET A 1 -11.59 -19.84 -42.45
N PHE A 2 -11.64 -19.05 -41.38
CA PHE A 2 -12.18 -19.39 -40.05
C PHE A 2 -12.27 -18.08 -39.26
N ASN A 3 -13.46 -17.82 -38.73
CA ASN A 3 -13.95 -16.56 -38.20
C ASN A 3 -14.10 -16.65 -36.66
N SER A 4 -14.39 -15.50 -36.05
CA SER A 4 -14.68 -15.22 -34.62
C SER A 4 -13.44 -15.13 -33.73
N GLY A 5 -13.15 -14.02 -33.07
CA GLY A 5 -14.07 -13.16 -32.34
C GLY A 5 -13.94 -13.49 -30.87
N ARG A 6 -12.88 -12.99 -30.22
CA ARG A 6 -12.77 -13.00 -28.76
C ARG A 6 -12.90 -11.58 -28.27
N ASP A 7 -14.14 -11.26 -27.93
CA ASP A 7 -14.52 -10.09 -27.19
C ASP A 7 -13.72 -10.01 -25.89
N ILE A 8 -13.16 -8.83 -25.64
CA ILE A 8 -12.61 -8.44 -24.36
C ILE A 8 -13.81 -8.27 -23.42
N GLU A 9 -14.19 -9.33 -22.71
CA GLU A 9 -15.17 -9.23 -21.63
C GLU A 9 -14.62 -8.28 -20.55
N CYS A 10 -15.15 -7.05 -20.53
CA CYS A 10 -15.05 -6.17 -19.38
C CYS A 10 -15.57 -6.91 -18.14
N PHE A 11 -14.70 -7.04 -17.14
CA PHE A 11 -15.01 -7.69 -15.86
C PHE A 11 -16.20 -7.00 -15.17
N SER A 12 -17.38 -7.60 -15.26
CA SER A 12 -18.60 -7.12 -14.61
C SER A 12 -18.69 -7.69 -13.19
N PRO A 13 -18.76 -6.86 -12.13
CA PRO A 13 -18.81 -7.30 -10.73
C PRO A 13 -20.06 -8.16 -10.40
N ASN A 14 -21.08 -8.15 -11.25
CA ASN A 14 -22.36 -8.84 -11.00
C ASN A 14 -22.32 -10.37 -11.21
N LYS A 15 -21.27 -10.93 -11.83
CA LYS A 15 -21.22 -12.37 -12.15
C LYS A 15 -20.84 -13.24 -10.94
N TYR A 16 -20.20 -12.66 -9.91
CA TYR A 16 -19.69 -13.39 -8.73
C TYR A 16 -20.41 -13.04 -7.42
N PHE A 17 -21.30 -12.05 -7.43
CA PHE A 17 -22.23 -11.75 -6.34
C PHE A 17 -23.63 -11.52 -6.93
N PRO A 18 -24.50 -12.55 -7.02
CA PRO A 18 -25.89 -12.30 -7.33
C PRO A 18 -26.48 -11.53 -6.14
N ILE A 19 -26.65 -10.22 -6.29
CA ILE A 19 -27.45 -9.42 -5.37
C ILE A 19 -28.90 -9.83 -5.59
N LYS A 20 -29.34 -10.92 -4.95
CA LYS A 20 -30.76 -11.11 -4.69
C LYS A 20 -31.18 -9.96 -3.79
N SER A 21 -32.06 -9.11 -4.30
CA SER A 21 -32.78 -8.10 -3.54
C SER A 21 -33.67 -8.79 -2.49
N TYR A 22 -33.07 -9.19 -1.38
CA TYR A 22 -33.82 -9.61 -0.21
C TYR A 22 -34.40 -8.35 0.44
N ARG A 23 -35.70 -8.12 0.25
CA ARG A 23 -36.49 -7.23 1.11
C ARG A 23 -36.98 -8.06 2.30
N PRO A 24 -36.48 -7.88 3.52
CA PRO A 24 -37.20 -8.33 4.69
C PRO A 24 -38.25 -7.27 5.02
N SER A 25 -39.52 -7.58 4.76
CA SER A 25 -40.64 -6.91 5.41
C SER A 25 -40.77 -7.49 6.82
N LEU A 26 -40.04 -6.95 7.78
CA LEU A 26 -40.33 -7.16 9.20
C LEU A 26 -40.12 -5.83 9.93
N HIS A 27 -41.23 -5.29 10.43
CA HIS A 27 -41.24 -4.31 11.50
C HIS A 27 -40.43 -4.89 12.66
N VAL A 28 -39.29 -4.27 12.98
CA VAL A 28 -38.61 -4.50 14.25
C VAL A 28 -38.77 -3.20 15.04
N SER A 29 -39.57 -3.28 16.10
CA SER A 29 -39.72 -2.22 17.09
C SER A 29 -38.36 -1.90 17.70
N SER A 30 -38.08 -0.60 17.84
CA SER A 30 -36.95 -0.07 18.57
C SER A 30 -37.02 -0.48 20.04
N THR A 31 -36.27 -1.50 20.43
CA THR A 31 -35.95 -1.77 21.83
C THR A 31 -34.44 -1.93 21.97
N SER A 32 -33.85 -1.00 22.70
CA SER A 32 -32.50 -1.02 23.25
C SER A 32 -32.23 -2.33 23.96
N ALA A 33 -31.33 -3.15 23.43
CA ALA A 33 -30.83 -4.34 24.10
C ALA A 33 -29.39 -4.62 23.65
N TRP A 34 -28.45 -3.81 24.13
CA TRP A 34 -27.13 -4.34 24.46
C TRP A 34 -27.28 -4.98 25.84
N SER A 35 -27.82 -6.21 25.88
CA SER A 35 -27.86 -6.99 27.11
C SER A 35 -26.43 -7.43 27.42
N GLU A 36 -25.92 -7.00 28.56
CA GLU A 36 -24.76 -7.59 29.23
C GLU A 36 -24.94 -9.12 29.29
N GLY A 37 -23.94 -9.87 28.81
CA GLY A 37 -23.94 -11.33 28.87
C GLY A 37 -24.44 -12.04 27.62
N ALA A 38 -23.74 -11.88 26.48
CA ALA A 38 -23.80 -12.91 25.44
C ALA A 38 -23.01 -14.13 25.96
N ASP A 39 -23.74 -15.10 26.53
CA ASP A 39 -23.19 -16.36 27.05
C ASP A 39 -22.39 -17.09 25.95
N MET A 40 -21.12 -17.39 26.25
CA MET A 40 -20.21 -18.12 25.34
C MET A 40 -20.80 -19.47 24.90
N ASP A 41 -21.66 -20.06 25.72
CA ASP A 41 -22.37 -21.32 25.46
C ASP A 41 -23.42 -21.21 24.33
N SER A 42 -23.92 -19.99 24.09
CA SER A 42 -24.84 -19.68 22.98
C SER A 42 -24.10 -19.49 21.64
N LEU A 43 -22.86 -19.00 21.68
CA LEU A 43 -21.99 -18.81 20.51
C LEU A 43 -21.49 -20.15 19.93
N GLU A 44 -21.32 -21.17 20.78
CA GLU A 44 -21.00 -22.53 20.32
C GLU A 44 -22.17 -23.20 19.59
N ARG A 45 -23.42 -22.94 20.01
CA ARG A 45 -24.61 -23.58 19.43
C ARG A 45 -25.08 -22.95 18.11
N ILE A 46 -24.82 -21.66 17.88
CA ILE A 46 -25.35 -20.91 16.72
C ILE A 46 -24.61 -21.22 15.41
N ALA A 47 -23.47 -21.92 15.44
CA ALA A 47 -22.72 -22.23 14.22
C ALA A 47 -22.00 -23.58 14.29
N ALA A 48 -22.68 -24.62 13.83
CA ALA A 48 -22.16 -25.99 13.73
C ALA A 48 -20.94 -26.16 12.79
N THR A 49 -20.54 -25.12 12.05
CA THR A 49 -19.37 -25.15 11.15
C THR A 49 -18.54 -23.86 11.25
N PRO A 50 -17.22 -23.91 11.00
CA PRO A 50 -16.38 -22.72 10.92
C PRO A 50 -16.91 -21.66 9.92
N ALA A 51 -17.50 -22.10 8.81
CA ALA A 51 -18.10 -21.21 7.83
C ALA A 51 -19.31 -20.44 8.40
N ALA A 52 -20.15 -21.11 9.19
CA ALA A 52 -21.28 -20.48 9.87
C ALA A 52 -20.80 -19.47 10.93
N LYS A 53 -19.72 -19.77 11.67
CA LYS A 53 -19.10 -18.83 12.63
C LYS A 53 -18.61 -17.57 11.93
N THR A 54 -17.85 -17.72 10.83
CA THR A 54 -17.37 -16.58 10.03
C THR A 54 -18.52 -15.73 9.48
N ALA A 55 -19.56 -16.37 8.93
CA ALA A 55 -20.72 -15.67 8.39
C ALA A 55 -21.48 -14.88 9.48
N TYR A 56 -21.59 -15.43 10.69
CA TYR A 56 -22.17 -14.75 11.84
C TYR A 56 -21.35 -13.51 12.22
N ILE A 57 -20.03 -13.67 12.41
CA ILE A 57 -19.12 -12.56 12.76
C ILE A 57 -19.21 -11.43 11.73
N GLN A 58 -19.14 -11.76 10.44
CA GLN A 58 -19.27 -10.77 9.36
C GLN A 58 -20.62 -10.03 9.42
N ARG A 59 -21.70 -10.73 9.75
CA ARG A 59 -23.03 -10.12 9.85
C ARG A 59 -23.12 -9.19 11.07
N ALA A 60 -22.57 -9.61 12.21
CA ALA A 60 -22.51 -8.80 13.43
C ALA A 60 -21.70 -7.51 13.20
N ILE A 61 -20.51 -7.62 12.59
CA ILE A 61 -19.66 -6.46 12.24
C ILE A 61 -20.39 -5.51 11.29
N ARG A 62 -21.08 -6.03 10.25
CA ARG A 62 -21.85 -5.20 9.32
C ARG A 62 -23.01 -4.48 10.01
N ALA A 63 -23.74 -5.17 10.89
CA ALA A 63 -24.84 -4.56 11.63
C ALA A 63 -24.34 -3.42 12.54
N ALA A 64 -23.27 -3.67 13.30
CA ALA A 64 -22.64 -2.64 14.12
C ALA A 64 -22.14 -1.45 13.28
N SER A 65 -21.52 -1.71 12.12
CA SER A 65 -21.08 -0.65 11.20
C SER A 65 -22.23 0.22 10.69
N VAL A 66 -23.38 -0.38 10.38
CA VAL A 66 -24.59 0.35 9.96
C VAL A 66 -25.13 1.21 11.09
N GLU A 67 -25.22 0.66 12.30
CA GLU A 67 -25.73 1.37 13.46
C GLU A 67 -24.85 2.58 13.82
N VAL A 68 -23.53 2.42 13.81
CA VAL A 68 -22.58 3.52 14.04
C VAL A 68 -22.76 4.61 12.98
N ARG A 69 -22.95 4.28 11.70
CA ARG A 69 -23.15 5.27 10.63
C ARG A 69 -24.51 5.96 10.69
N LYS A 70 -25.51 5.34 11.33
CA LYS A 70 -26.80 5.96 11.62
C LYS A 70 -26.64 7.02 12.71
N ASN A 71 -25.88 6.71 13.75
CA ASN A 71 -25.62 7.60 14.89
C ASN A 71 -24.63 8.73 14.54
N TYR A 72 -23.72 8.50 13.59
CA TYR A 72 -22.74 9.49 13.13
C TYR A 72 -22.82 9.70 11.60
N PRO A 73 -23.71 10.58 11.11
CA PRO A 73 -23.93 10.78 9.66
C PRO A 73 -22.69 11.20 8.87
N ILE A 74 -21.69 11.81 9.53
CA ILE A 74 -20.40 12.14 8.88
C ILE A 74 -19.72 10.89 8.30
N LEU A 75 -19.84 9.74 8.96
CA LEU A 75 -19.24 8.48 8.53
C LEU A 75 -19.87 7.92 7.25
N GLN A 76 -21.04 8.43 6.84
CA GLN A 76 -21.64 8.09 5.55
C GLN A 76 -20.89 8.75 4.38
N ARG A 77 -20.14 9.82 4.63
CA ARG A 77 -19.35 10.56 3.64
C ARG A 77 -17.93 9.98 3.49
N GLN A 78 -17.79 8.65 3.48
CA GLN A 78 -16.49 7.96 3.44
C GLN A 78 -15.55 8.49 2.35
N SER A 79 -16.03 8.68 1.13
CA SER A 79 -15.23 9.22 0.02
C SER A 79 -14.70 10.63 0.30
N ALA A 80 -15.51 11.50 0.93
CA ALA A 80 -15.07 12.86 1.27
C ALA A 80 -14.04 12.84 2.42
N ILE A 81 -14.23 11.96 3.40
CA ILE A 81 -13.26 11.75 4.49
C ILE A 81 -11.93 11.25 3.91
N GLY A 82 -11.95 10.21 3.07
CA GLY A 82 -10.74 9.68 2.43
C GLY A 82 -10.03 10.73 1.57
N ALA A 83 -10.76 11.53 0.80
CA ALA A 83 -10.19 12.64 0.04
C ALA A 83 -9.60 13.74 0.96
N GLY A 84 -10.26 14.04 2.07
CA GLY A 84 -9.79 14.99 3.07
C GLY A 84 -8.48 14.55 3.73
N ILE A 85 -8.39 13.28 4.14
CA ILE A 85 -7.15 12.71 4.71
C ILE A 85 -6.02 12.73 3.68
N LEU A 86 -6.31 12.38 2.43
CA LEU A 86 -5.31 12.44 1.36
C LEU A 86 -4.80 13.87 1.14
N CYS A 87 -5.71 14.84 1.06
CA CYS A 87 -5.36 16.26 0.92
C CYS A 87 -4.51 16.74 2.09
N PHE A 88 -4.93 16.44 3.32
CA PHE A 88 -4.18 16.76 4.53
C PHE A 88 -2.77 16.16 4.52
N ALA A 89 -2.65 14.87 4.15
CA ALA A 89 -1.35 14.21 4.08
C ALA A 89 -0.44 14.82 3.01
N LEU A 90 -0.96 15.09 1.81
CA LEU A 90 -0.20 15.74 0.73
C LEU A 90 0.24 17.15 1.13
N LEU A 91 -0.66 17.94 1.73
CA LEU A 91 -0.32 19.27 2.25
C LEU A 91 0.77 19.19 3.32
N GLY A 92 0.66 18.24 4.26
CA GLY A 92 1.68 17.99 5.27
C GLY A 92 3.05 17.67 4.67
N MET A 93 3.10 16.80 3.66
CA MET A 93 4.33 16.48 2.93
C MET A 93 4.91 17.69 2.20
N THR A 94 4.06 18.48 1.53
CA THR A 94 4.49 19.69 0.81
C THR A 94 5.00 20.75 1.77
N VAL A 95 4.30 21.02 2.87
CA VAL A 95 4.73 22.00 3.88
C VAL A 95 6.06 21.59 4.48
N SER A 96 6.21 20.33 4.89
CA SER A 96 7.47 19.79 5.40
C SER A 96 8.62 19.92 4.38
N ALA A 97 8.37 19.61 3.10
CA ALA A 97 9.36 19.78 2.04
C ALA A 97 9.76 21.26 1.84
N VAL A 98 8.80 22.17 1.83
CA VAL A 98 9.05 23.62 1.71
C VAL A 98 9.84 24.13 2.91
N LEU A 99 9.49 23.73 4.14
CA LEU A 99 10.24 24.11 5.34
C LEU A 99 11.68 23.59 5.29
N TYR A 100 11.90 22.37 4.79
CA TYR A 100 13.23 21.81 4.61
C TYR A 100 14.04 22.57 3.55
N ILE A 101 13.46 22.84 2.38
CA ILE A 101 14.14 23.57 1.29
C ILE A 101 14.56 24.98 1.76
N ASN A 102 13.71 25.65 2.54
CA ASN A 102 14.01 26.96 3.14
C ASN A 102 14.88 26.88 4.41
N GLN A 103 15.45 25.71 4.73
CA GLN A 103 16.34 25.49 5.88
C GLN A 103 15.71 25.81 7.26
N VAL A 104 14.37 25.79 7.36
CA VAL A 104 13.63 26.02 8.61
C VAL A 104 13.66 24.79 9.51
N ILE A 105 13.61 23.59 8.91
CA ILE A 105 13.73 22.32 9.61
C ILE A 105 14.91 21.52 9.05
N PRO A 106 15.63 20.74 9.89
CA PRO A 106 16.70 19.87 9.41
C PRO A 106 16.12 18.66 8.67
N TRP A 107 16.96 18.01 7.86
CA TRP A 107 16.58 16.88 7.02
C TRP A 107 15.89 15.74 7.78
N TRP A 108 16.32 15.43 9.02
CA TRP A 108 15.77 14.33 9.80
C TRP A 108 14.33 14.60 10.26
N VAL A 109 13.98 15.85 10.59
CA VAL A 109 12.59 16.24 10.90
C VAL A 109 11.72 16.07 9.67
N CYS A 110 12.22 16.50 8.50
CA CYS A 110 11.51 16.35 7.23
C CYS A 110 11.24 14.88 6.90
N ILE A 111 12.24 14.00 7.08
CA ILE A 111 12.09 12.56 6.88
C ILE A 111 11.02 11.98 7.80
N LEU A 112 11.07 12.27 9.11
CA LEU A 112 10.10 11.75 10.06
C LEU A 112 8.68 12.25 9.77
N ALA A 113 8.52 13.54 9.49
CA ALA A 113 7.23 14.13 9.17
C ALA A 113 6.65 13.53 7.88
N ASN A 114 7.45 13.42 6.82
CA ASN A 114 6.99 12.87 5.54
C ASN A 114 6.75 11.37 5.62
N ALA A 115 7.48 10.63 6.48
CA ALA A 115 7.23 9.20 6.71
C ALA A 115 5.87 9.00 7.39
N PHE A 116 5.52 9.84 8.35
CA PHE A 116 4.20 9.86 8.99
C PHE A 116 3.09 10.16 7.98
N PHE A 117 3.19 11.23 7.19
CA PHE A 117 2.16 11.51 6.17
C PHE A 117 2.10 10.43 5.08
N ALA A 118 3.25 9.85 4.70
CA ALA A 118 3.30 8.72 3.79
C ALA A 118 2.59 7.49 4.38
N SER A 119 2.58 7.26 5.70
CA SER A 119 1.80 6.17 6.29
C SER A 119 0.30 6.37 6.13
N LEU A 120 -0.21 7.60 6.31
CA LEU A 120 -1.63 7.90 6.08
C LEU A 120 -2.03 7.60 4.64
N THR A 121 -1.19 8.02 3.69
CA THR A 121 -1.47 7.74 2.28
C THR A 121 -1.38 6.23 1.97
N HIS A 122 -0.57 5.45 2.70
CA HIS A 122 -0.46 3.99 2.54
C HIS A 122 -1.76 3.29 2.94
N GLU A 123 -2.30 3.64 4.10
CA GLU A 123 -3.61 3.13 4.55
C GLU A 123 -4.72 3.49 3.55
N LEU A 124 -4.71 4.73 3.03
CA LEU A 124 -5.68 5.14 2.01
C LEU A 124 -5.55 4.37 0.69
N GLU A 125 -4.33 4.04 0.25
CA GLU A 125 -4.16 3.20 -0.94
C GLU A 125 -4.69 1.80 -0.69
N HIS A 126 -4.44 1.22 0.48
CA HIS A 126 -4.99 -0.08 0.88
C HIS A 126 -6.53 -0.08 0.83
N ASP A 127 -7.18 0.97 1.35
CA ASP A 127 -8.62 1.14 1.24
C ASP A 127 -9.10 1.33 -0.21
N LEU A 128 -8.33 2.06 -1.03
CA LEU A 128 -8.65 2.29 -2.44
C LEU A 128 -8.53 1.02 -3.27
N ILE A 129 -7.52 0.17 -3.06
CA ILE A 129 -7.42 -1.11 -3.80
C ILE A 129 -8.58 -2.05 -3.46
N HIS A 130 -9.17 -1.92 -2.27
CA HIS A 130 -10.42 -2.57 -1.87
C HIS A 130 -11.71 -1.89 -2.36
N TYR A 131 -11.60 -0.82 -3.16
CA TYR A 131 -12.75 -0.04 -3.64
C TYR A 131 -13.64 0.53 -2.52
N MET A 132 -13.05 0.94 -1.39
CA MET A 132 -13.81 1.59 -0.31
C MET A 132 -14.24 3.02 -0.66
N TYR A 133 -13.36 3.79 -1.33
CA TYR A 133 -13.63 5.18 -1.71
C TYR A 133 -13.94 5.33 -3.21
N PHE A 134 -14.87 6.23 -3.53
CA PHE A 134 -15.27 6.59 -4.89
C PHE A 134 -15.62 5.40 -5.81
N ARG A 135 -16.16 4.30 -5.27
CA ARG A 135 -16.50 3.08 -6.02
C ARG A 135 -17.32 3.33 -7.29
N LYS A 136 -18.22 4.31 -7.28
CA LYS A 136 -19.08 4.67 -8.43
C LYS A 136 -18.44 5.69 -9.38
N ASN A 137 -17.42 6.43 -8.94
CA ASN A 137 -16.75 7.45 -9.74
C ASN A 137 -15.30 7.04 -10.01
N ARG A 138 -15.07 6.42 -11.18
CA ARG A 138 -13.76 5.89 -11.58
C ARG A 138 -12.69 6.96 -11.72
N ILE A 139 -13.05 8.18 -12.11
CA ILE A 139 -12.10 9.27 -12.31
C ILE A 139 -11.52 9.68 -10.95
N ALA A 140 -12.39 10.01 -10.00
CA ALA A 140 -11.97 10.41 -8.65
C ALA A 140 -11.18 9.29 -7.95
N HIS A 141 -11.61 8.03 -8.13
CA HIS A 141 -10.92 6.87 -7.58
C HIS A 141 -9.49 6.71 -8.14
N ASN A 142 -9.32 6.76 -9.46
CA ASN A 142 -8.00 6.62 -10.09
C ASN A 142 -7.10 7.83 -9.81
N LEU A 143 -7.67 9.03 -9.70
CA LEU A 143 -6.93 10.22 -9.29
C LEU A 143 -6.35 10.04 -7.89
N MET A 144 -7.17 9.64 -6.91
CA MET A 144 -6.67 9.40 -5.56
C MET A 144 -5.61 8.31 -5.51
N LEU A 145 -5.81 7.23 -6.29
CA LEU A 145 -4.85 6.14 -6.36
C LEU A 145 -3.51 6.61 -6.96
N GLY A 146 -3.55 7.42 -8.02
CA GLY A 146 -2.37 8.02 -8.63
C GLY A 146 -1.65 9.01 -7.71
N LEU A 147 -2.40 9.84 -6.98
CA LEU A 147 -1.82 10.78 -6.00
C LEU A 147 -1.15 10.05 -4.84
N ALA A 148 -1.78 8.98 -4.32
CA ALA A 148 -1.18 8.14 -3.28
C ALA A 148 0.11 7.47 -3.79
N TRP A 149 0.16 7.06 -5.05
CA TRP A 149 1.37 6.50 -5.67
C TRP A 149 2.47 7.54 -5.88
N LEU A 150 2.12 8.76 -6.30
CA LEU A 150 3.10 9.87 -6.43
C LEU A 150 3.70 10.25 -5.07
N ALA A 151 2.91 10.21 -4.00
CA ALA A 151 3.41 10.42 -2.64
C ALA A 151 4.34 9.29 -2.15
N ARG A 152 4.25 8.10 -2.77
CA ARG A 152 5.02 6.91 -2.38
C ARG A 152 5.60 6.19 -3.60
N PRO A 153 6.58 6.81 -4.27
CA PRO A 153 7.03 6.30 -5.54
C PRO A 153 7.89 5.04 -5.39
N THR A 154 8.34 4.67 -4.18
CA THR A 154 9.16 3.46 -3.92
C THR A 154 8.35 2.16 -3.84
N THR A 155 7.01 2.21 -3.95
CA THR A 155 6.13 1.03 -3.92
C THR A 155 5.68 0.64 -5.33
N ILE A 156 5.20 -0.61 -5.49
CA ILE A 156 4.61 -1.09 -6.75
C ILE A 156 3.46 -0.20 -7.22
N ASN A 157 3.26 -0.18 -8.53
CA ASN A 157 2.11 0.41 -9.19
C ASN A 157 0.81 -0.10 -8.53
N PRO A 158 -0.07 0.80 -8.04
CA PRO A 158 -1.20 0.40 -7.21
C PRO A 158 -2.30 -0.33 -7.99
N TRP A 159 -2.40 -0.14 -9.31
CA TRP A 159 -3.32 -0.88 -10.16
C TRP A 159 -2.89 -2.35 -10.32
N VAL A 160 -1.57 -2.59 -10.41
CA VAL A 160 -1.01 -3.94 -10.41
C VAL A 160 -1.12 -4.55 -9.00
N ARG A 161 -0.76 -3.76 -7.97
CA ARG A 161 -0.88 -4.15 -6.55
C ARG A 161 -2.26 -4.65 -6.20
N ARG A 162 -3.32 -4.02 -6.69
CA ARG A 162 -4.71 -4.45 -6.44
C ARG A 162 -4.93 -5.92 -6.74
N GLN A 163 -4.40 -6.42 -7.86
CA GLN A 163 -4.54 -7.83 -8.22
C GLN A 163 -3.76 -8.74 -7.28
N HIS A 164 -2.54 -8.35 -6.92
CA HIS A 164 -1.72 -9.08 -5.94
C HIS A 164 -2.38 -9.11 -4.56
N HIS A 165 -2.98 -8.01 -4.16
CA HIS A 165 -3.62 -7.87 -2.86
C HIS A 165 -4.86 -8.72 -2.71
N PHE A 166 -5.70 -8.82 -3.74
CA PHE A 166 -6.80 -9.78 -3.70
C PHE A 166 -6.33 -11.24 -3.68
N ASN A 167 -5.19 -11.54 -4.32
CA ASN A 167 -4.60 -12.87 -4.23
C ASN A 167 -4.06 -13.15 -2.82
N HIS A 168 -3.42 -12.18 -2.17
CA HIS A 168 -2.99 -12.25 -0.78
C HIS A 168 -4.16 -12.61 0.15
N HIS A 169 -5.28 -11.90 0.10
CA HIS A 169 -6.47 -12.25 0.91
C HIS A 169 -7.02 -13.67 0.67
N LYS A 170 -6.79 -14.25 -0.52
CA LYS A 170 -7.27 -15.59 -0.87
C LYS A 170 -6.29 -16.70 -0.48
N PHE A 171 -5.00 -16.43 -0.55
CA PHE A 171 -3.93 -17.42 -0.45
C PHE A 171 -2.86 -17.05 0.61
N SER A 172 -3.18 -16.16 1.55
CA SER A 172 -2.27 -15.70 2.61
C SER A 172 -1.65 -16.88 3.37
N GLY A 173 -0.37 -16.74 3.70
CA GLY A 173 0.42 -17.79 4.36
C GLY A 173 0.80 -18.97 3.46
N THR A 174 0.57 -18.90 2.15
CA THR A 174 0.98 -19.94 1.18
C THR A 174 2.04 -19.44 0.21
N GLU A 175 2.74 -20.35 -0.47
CA GLU A 175 3.76 -19.98 -1.46
C GLU A 175 3.23 -19.21 -2.67
N ALA A 176 1.91 -19.27 -2.91
CA ALA A 176 1.22 -18.54 -3.97
C ALA A 176 1.03 -17.05 -3.64
N ASP A 177 1.25 -16.65 -2.38
CA ASP A 177 1.20 -15.27 -1.95
C ASP A 177 2.49 -14.52 -2.29
N LEU A 178 2.48 -13.90 -3.47
CA LEU A 178 3.59 -13.07 -3.92
C LEU A 178 3.71 -11.75 -3.14
N GLU A 179 2.63 -11.20 -2.56
CA GLU A 179 2.72 -9.96 -1.79
C GLU A 179 3.52 -10.21 -0.52
N GLU A 180 3.17 -11.24 0.26
CA GLU A 180 3.94 -11.61 1.47
C GLU A 180 5.39 -11.98 1.16
N ARG A 181 5.63 -12.79 0.12
CA ARG A 181 6.98 -13.25 -0.24
C ARG A 181 7.90 -12.11 -0.69
N THR A 182 7.37 -11.14 -1.44
CA THR A 182 8.15 -9.95 -1.84
C THR A 182 8.46 -9.01 -0.68
N LEU A 183 7.73 -9.13 0.44
CA LEU A 183 8.01 -8.42 1.68
C LEU A 183 8.94 -9.19 2.63
N SER A 184 9.53 -10.30 2.16
CA SER A 184 10.39 -11.21 2.94
C SER A 184 9.67 -12.00 4.05
N ASN A 185 8.33 -11.94 4.12
CA ASN A 185 7.57 -12.71 5.08
C ASN A 185 7.77 -14.21 4.82
N GLY A 186 7.93 -14.99 5.90
CA GLY A 186 8.30 -16.40 5.84
C GLY A 186 9.80 -16.68 5.70
N THR A 187 10.67 -15.65 5.55
CA THR A 187 12.12 -15.84 5.63
C THR A 187 12.62 -15.76 7.09
N PRO A 188 13.55 -16.63 7.54
CA PRO A 188 14.11 -16.53 8.89
C PRO A 188 14.83 -15.19 9.11
N TRP A 189 14.82 -14.69 10.35
CA TRP A 189 15.58 -13.50 10.72
C TRP A 189 17.09 -13.72 10.54
N GLY A 190 17.76 -12.70 10.01
CA GLY A 190 19.19 -12.68 9.75
C GLY A 190 19.57 -11.41 9.00
N VAL A 191 20.88 -11.24 8.73
CA VAL A 191 21.43 -10.06 8.05
C VAL A 191 20.76 -9.81 6.70
N LEU A 192 20.53 -10.88 5.93
CA LEU A 192 19.87 -10.76 4.62
C LEU A 192 18.42 -10.25 4.75
N ARG A 193 17.62 -10.82 5.67
CA ARG A 193 16.23 -10.38 5.88
C ARG A 193 16.19 -8.92 6.34
N PHE A 194 17.11 -8.51 7.20
CA PHE A 194 17.22 -7.11 7.65
C PHE A 194 17.38 -6.14 6.46
N PHE A 195 18.23 -6.45 5.48
CA PHE A 195 18.34 -5.62 4.29
C PHE A 195 17.13 -5.75 3.35
N MET A 196 16.51 -6.93 3.25
CA MET A 196 15.30 -7.13 2.43
C MET A 196 14.10 -6.31 2.94
N ILE A 197 13.91 -6.15 4.25
CA ILE A 197 12.81 -5.31 4.79
C ILE A 197 13.07 -3.80 4.58
N CYS A 198 14.34 -3.39 4.50
CA CYS A 198 14.73 -2.02 4.16
C CYS A 198 14.54 -1.74 2.67
N ASP A 199 14.63 -2.77 1.82
CA ASP A 199 14.75 -2.62 0.37
C ASP A 199 13.87 -3.61 -0.40
N LEU A 200 12.74 -3.10 -0.92
CA LEU A 200 11.79 -3.87 -1.72
C LEU A 200 12.42 -4.43 -3.01
N MET A 201 13.35 -3.70 -3.63
CA MET A 201 14.03 -4.18 -4.84
C MET A 201 14.95 -5.33 -4.50
N LEU A 202 15.74 -5.20 -3.43
CA LEU A 202 16.58 -6.29 -2.93
C LEU A 202 15.74 -7.52 -2.59
N SER A 203 14.66 -7.35 -1.83
CA SER A 203 13.77 -8.45 -1.45
C SER A 203 13.22 -9.18 -2.67
N THR A 204 12.73 -8.43 -3.65
CA THR A 204 12.18 -9.00 -4.89
C THR A 204 13.27 -9.68 -5.72
N SER A 205 14.46 -9.08 -5.83
CA SER A 205 15.60 -9.66 -6.54
C SER A 205 16.06 -10.97 -5.90
N VAL A 206 16.12 -11.04 -4.57
CA VAL A 206 16.45 -12.29 -3.84
C VAL A 206 15.39 -13.36 -4.07
N MET A 207 14.10 -13.00 -4.02
CA MET A 207 13.00 -13.92 -4.31
C MET A 207 13.12 -14.50 -5.73
N ILE A 208 13.34 -13.65 -6.73
CA ILE A 208 13.50 -14.06 -8.12
C ILE A 208 14.78 -14.88 -8.31
N ALA A 209 15.87 -14.53 -7.64
CA ALA A 209 17.14 -15.25 -7.72
C ALA A 209 17.00 -16.70 -7.22
N ARG A 210 16.20 -16.91 -6.16
CA ARG A 210 15.90 -18.21 -5.55
C ARG A 210 14.91 -19.07 -6.33
N GLU A 211 14.22 -18.52 -7.33
CA GLU A 211 13.34 -19.29 -8.21
C GLU A 211 14.18 -20.23 -9.10
N ALA A 212 14.00 -21.54 -8.93
CA ALA A 212 14.77 -22.56 -9.65
C ALA A 212 14.37 -22.67 -11.14
N GLY A 213 13.10 -22.45 -11.46
CA GLY A 213 12.58 -22.60 -12.81
C GLY A 213 12.88 -21.38 -13.69
N TRP A 214 13.70 -21.52 -14.74
CA TRP A 214 14.04 -20.43 -15.66
C TRP A 214 12.81 -19.74 -16.26
N LYS A 215 11.80 -20.51 -16.69
CA LYS A 215 10.54 -19.96 -17.23
C LYS A 215 9.80 -19.10 -16.20
N ASN A 216 9.72 -19.56 -14.95
CA ASN A 216 9.10 -18.81 -13.86
C ASN A 216 9.92 -17.58 -13.50
N LYS A 217 11.25 -17.68 -13.50
CA LYS A 217 12.16 -16.57 -13.24
C LYS A 217 11.97 -15.43 -14.24
N VAL A 218 11.93 -15.74 -15.54
CA VAL A 218 11.64 -14.75 -16.59
C VAL A 218 10.23 -14.16 -16.43
N ARG A 219 9.23 -14.99 -16.10
CA ARG A 219 7.86 -14.50 -15.83
C ARG A 219 7.83 -13.52 -14.65
N LEU A 220 8.51 -13.82 -13.55
CA LEU A 220 8.59 -12.96 -12.37
C LEU A 220 9.35 -11.66 -12.68
N LEU A 221 10.43 -11.73 -13.46
CA LEU A 221 11.16 -10.54 -13.92
C LEU A 221 10.27 -9.62 -14.74
N LEU A 222 9.54 -10.15 -15.72
CA LEU A 222 8.62 -9.37 -16.56
C LEU A 222 7.44 -8.81 -15.75
N ALA A 223 6.91 -9.58 -14.79
CA ALA A 223 5.86 -9.12 -13.89
C ALA A 223 6.36 -7.99 -12.98
N GLY A 224 7.56 -8.14 -12.40
CA GLY A 224 8.22 -7.12 -11.61
C GLY A 224 8.48 -5.84 -12.41
N ALA A 225 9.03 -5.96 -13.62
CA ALA A 225 9.26 -4.80 -14.50
C ALA A 225 7.97 -3.99 -14.74
N LYS A 226 6.84 -4.66 -15.00
CA LYS A 226 5.54 -3.98 -15.14
C LYS A 226 5.03 -3.38 -13.84
N ALA A 227 5.29 -4.03 -12.70
CA ALA A 227 4.83 -3.57 -11.39
C ALA A 227 5.64 -2.36 -10.88
N TYR A 228 6.93 -2.25 -11.22
CA TYR A 228 7.84 -1.24 -10.68
C TYR A 228 8.04 -0.01 -11.59
N VAL A 229 7.67 -0.09 -12.87
CA VAL A 229 7.87 1.04 -13.80
C VAL A 229 6.72 2.06 -13.73
N PRO A 230 7.01 3.37 -13.86
CA PRO A 230 8.33 3.99 -13.89
C PRO A 230 8.82 4.44 -12.51
N LEU A 231 7.91 4.81 -11.61
CA LEU A 231 8.23 5.55 -10.39
C LEU A 231 9.09 4.74 -9.41
N THR A 232 8.82 3.45 -9.25
CA THR A 232 9.60 2.60 -8.34
C THR A 232 11.02 2.44 -8.81
N VAL A 233 11.22 2.14 -10.10
CA VAL A 233 12.56 2.02 -10.67
C VAL A 233 13.31 3.35 -10.53
N LEU A 234 12.71 4.47 -10.91
CA LEU A 234 13.35 5.78 -10.80
C LEU A 234 13.75 6.12 -9.35
N SER A 235 12.88 5.83 -8.39
CA SER A 235 13.13 6.13 -6.97
C SER A 235 14.23 5.26 -6.38
N TRP A 236 14.23 3.96 -6.66
CA TRP A 236 15.27 3.06 -6.17
C TRP A 236 16.61 3.28 -6.88
N SER A 237 16.61 3.58 -8.18
CA SER A 237 17.82 4.00 -8.89
C SER A 237 18.40 5.27 -8.28
N MET A 238 17.57 6.28 -7.99
CA MET A 238 18.01 7.51 -7.33
C MET A 238 18.53 7.24 -5.92
N TRP A 239 17.87 6.37 -5.14
CA TRP A 239 18.32 5.95 -3.82
C TRP A 239 19.71 5.30 -3.86
N TYR A 240 19.95 4.37 -4.80
CA TYR A 240 21.24 3.72 -4.94
C TYR A 240 22.34 4.67 -5.41
N VAL A 241 22.05 5.53 -6.39
CA VAL A 241 23.00 6.56 -6.84
C VAL A 241 23.36 7.50 -5.68
N PHE A 242 22.37 7.92 -4.89
CA PHE A 242 22.59 8.74 -3.69
C PHE A 242 23.53 8.03 -2.70
N LEU A 243 23.26 6.78 -2.34
CA LEU A 243 24.08 6.03 -1.40
C LEU A 243 25.52 5.84 -1.89
N VAL A 244 25.69 5.41 -3.14
CA VAL A 244 27.03 5.20 -3.74
C VAL A 244 27.79 6.52 -3.81
N PHE A 245 27.15 7.58 -4.31
CA PHE A 245 27.76 8.90 -4.46
C PHE A 245 28.28 9.41 -3.11
N HIS A 246 27.42 9.47 -2.09
CA HIS A 246 27.82 10.00 -0.77
C HIS A 246 28.79 9.10 -0.03
N THR A 247 28.75 7.78 -0.24
CA THR A 247 29.74 6.87 0.35
C THR A 247 31.13 7.13 -0.24
N VAL A 248 31.24 7.22 -1.57
CA VAL A 248 32.52 7.52 -2.24
C VAL A 248 33.02 8.91 -1.85
N ASP A 249 32.15 9.92 -1.86
CA ASP A 249 32.48 11.29 -1.51
C ASP A 249 32.96 11.43 -0.06
N TYR A 250 32.35 10.68 0.87
CA TYR A 250 32.78 10.59 2.27
C TYR A 250 34.18 9.98 2.39
N PHE A 251 34.46 8.85 1.72
CA PHE A 251 35.77 8.19 1.78
C PHE A 251 36.88 8.92 1.02
N ASN A 252 36.53 9.79 0.07
CA ASN A 252 37.49 10.68 -0.60
C ASN A 252 37.98 11.84 0.29
N GLY A 253 37.35 12.06 1.46
CA GLY A 253 37.78 13.05 2.45
C GLY A 253 37.52 14.51 2.06
N ALA A 254 36.82 14.76 0.95
CA ALA A 254 36.47 16.10 0.48
C ALA A 254 35.00 16.17 0.01
N PRO A 255 34.02 16.11 0.94
CA PRO A 255 32.61 16.09 0.59
C PRO A 255 32.21 17.28 -0.29
N GLY A 256 31.55 17.01 -1.41
CA GLY A 256 31.08 17.99 -2.38
C GLY A 256 32.12 18.42 -3.42
N LEU A 257 33.42 18.10 -3.23
CA LEU A 257 34.47 18.50 -4.17
C LEU A 257 34.27 17.86 -5.54
N TYR A 258 33.99 16.55 -5.59
CA TYR A 258 33.76 15.84 -6.85
C TYR A 258 32.55 16.42 -7.61
N ALA A 259 31.48 16.78 -6.89
CA ALA A 259 30.32 17.42 -7.51
C ALA A 259 30.65 18.82 -8.06
N ALA A 260 31.52 19.57 -7.38
CA ALA A 260 31.95 20.89 -7.83
C ALA A 260 32.86 20.81 -9.06
N THR A 261 33.89 19.95 -9.02
CA THR A 261 34.89 19.82 -10.09
C THR A 261 34.30 19.33 -11.40
N HIS A 262 33.28 18.47 -11.34
CA HIS A 262 32.62 17.91 -12.52
C HIS A 262 31.30 18.61 -12.90
N GLY A 263 30.97 19.76 -12.27
CA GLY A 263 29.76 20.53 -12.59
C GLY A 263 28.44 19.83 -12.23
N LEU A 264 28.48 18.84 -11.33
CA LEU A 264 27.32 18.04 -10.91
C LEU A 264 26.58 18.62 -9.70
N SER A 265 27.04 19.75 -9.15
CA SER A 265 26.53 20.32 -7.89
C SER A 265 25.00 20.53 -7.87
N ALA A 266 24.43 21.08 -8.94
CA ALA A 266 22.99 21.28 -9.03
C ALA A 266 22.21 19.95 -9.08
N LEU A 267 22.73 18.96 -9.82
CA LEU A 267 22.12 17.64 -9.92
C LEU A 267 22.14 16.91 -8.57
N VAL A 268 23.28 16.96 -7.87
CA VAL A 268 23.44 16.38 -6.53
C VAL A 268 22.51 17.08 -5.53
N ALA A 269 22.35 18.40 -5.60
CA ALA A 269 21.44 19.14 -4.74
C ALA A 269 19.96 18.73 -4.97
N VAL A 270 19.54 18.57 -6.23
CA VAL A 270 18.19 18.06 -6.57
C VAL A 270 18.00 16.64 -6.06
N MET A 271 18.97 15.75 -6.28
CA MET A 271 18.95 14.38 -5.79
C MET A 271 18.81 14.34 -4.25
N ASN A 272 19.65 15.09 -3.53
CA ASN A 272 19.61 15.17 -2.07
C ASN A 272 18.24 15.66 -1.58
N THR A 273 17.69 16.67 -2.24
CA THR A 273 16.37 17.21 -1.90
C THR A 273 15.29 16.15 -2.09
N LEU A 274 15.23 15.49 -3.25
CA LEU A 274 14.27 14.43 -3.54
C LEU A 274 14.40 13.24 -2.58
N VAL A 275 15.64 12.89 -2.22
CA VAL A 275 15.89 11.82 -1.25
C VAL A 275 15.32 12.18 0.11
N VAL A 276 15.60 13.38 0.62
CA VAL A 276 15.11 13.81 1.94
C VAL A 276 13.59 13.97 1.98
N VAL A 277 12.99 14.59 0.96
CA VAL A 277 11.56 14.93 1.00
C VAL A 277 10.66 13.79 0.54
N LEU A 278 11.14 12.84 -0.26
CA LEU A 278 10.28 11.84 -0.90
C LEU A 278 10.77 10.41 -0.74
N ILE A 279 12.04 10.11 -1.04
CA ILE A 279 12.50 8.71 -1.10
C ILE A 279 12.80 8.13 0.29
N ALA A 280 13.69 8.77 1.07
CA ALA A 280 14.06 8.31 2.42
C ALA A 280 12.87 8.19 3.38
N PRO A 281 11.88 9.12 3.42
CA PRO A 281 10.68 8.94 4.24
C PRO A 281 9.90 7.68 3.87
N ASN A 282 9.83 7.36 2.57
CA ASN A 282 9.14 6.16 2.09
C ASN A 282 9.91 4.88 2.37
N VAL A 283 11.24 4.90 2.32
CA VAL A 283 12.10 3.79 2.76
C VAL A 283 11.89 3.56 4.26
N LEU A 284 11.93 4.61 5.08
CA LEU A 284 11.71 4.53 6.53
C LEU A 284 10.32 3.96 6.87
N ARG A 285 9.26 4.47 6.22
CA ARG A 285 7.90 3.96 6.40
C ARG A 285 7.80 2.46 6.06
N SER A 286 8.36 2.05 4.93
CA SER A 286 8.39 0.63 4.54
C SER A 286 9.14 -0.21 5.57
N PHE A 287 10.30 0.25 6.02
CA PHE A 287 11.07 -0.44 7.06
C PHE A 287 10.24 -0.63 8.34
N CYS A 288 9.64 0.44 8.86
CA CYS A 288 8.81 0.37 10.07
C CYS A 288 7.65 -0.61 9.95
N LEU A 289 7.00 -0.68 8.78
CA LEU A 289 5.88 -1.58 8.56
C LEU A 289 6.30 -3.07 8.59
N HIS A 290 7.43 -3.42 7.96
CA HIS A 290 7.88 -4.81 7.88
C HIS A 290 8.75 -5.26 9.05
N PHE A 291 9.32 -4.30 9.80
CA PHE A 291 10.16 -4.63 10.96
C PHE A 291 9.37 -5.28 12.09
N ILE A 292 8.09 -4.93 12.23
CA ILE A 292 7.19 -5.42 13.29
C ILE A 292 6.38 -6.66 12.89
N THR A 293 6.50 -7.13 11.64
CA THR A 293 5.76 -8.27 11.07
C THR A 293 6.68 -9.47 10.79
#